data_AF-A0A945WU18-F1
#
_entry.id   AF-A0A945WU18-F1
#
_cell.length_a   1.000
_cell.length_b   1.000
_cell.length_c   1.000
_cell.angle_alpha   90.00
_cell.angle_beta   90.00
_cell.angle_gamma   90.00
#
_symmetry.space_group_name_H-M   'P 1'
#
loop_
_entity.id
_entity.type
_entity.pdbx_description
1 polymer ?
#
loop_
_entity_poly.entity_id
_entity_poly.type
_entity_poly.pdbx_seq_one_letter_code
_entity_poly.pdbx_strand_id
1 'polypeptide(L)'
;MFLKIGGKQMYLWRAVDNEGEVLDILLQSRRNTAAATKFLRRLIKRHQAIPQVVVTDKWRPSMSAVRDNLPSVRHLVGKRLNNRAENSHQPTRRRERKQQRFKSVKSAQRFLSTFTAFYNHFNIQRHLVSRATMKKFRADASAVWLDVTATV
;
A
#
# COMPACT_ATOMS: atom_id res chain seq x y z
N MET A 1 -6.14 1.96 -7.97
CA MET A 1 -6.43 3.42 -7.87
C MET A 1 -5.64 4.18 -8.93
N PHE A 2 -6.07 5.39 -9.33
CA PHE A 2 -5.26 6.29 -10.16
C PHE A 2 -5.06 7.67 -9.50
N LEU A 3 -4.00 8.37 -9.90
CA LEU A 3 -3.65 9.75 -9.53
C LEU A 3 -3.41 10.56 -10.80
N LYS A 4 -3.88 11.81 -10.85
CA LYS A 4 -3.52 12.74 -11.93
C LYS A 4 -2.29 13.53 -11.50
N ILE A 5 -1.15 13.29 -12.16
CA ILE A 5 0.14 13.89 -11.82
C ILE A 5 0.63 14.68 -13.03
N GLY A 6 0.81 15.99 -12.88
CA GLY A 6 1.26 16.86 -13.98
C GLY A 6 0.36 16.74 -15.23
N GLY A 7 -0.96 16.60 -15.03
CA GLY A 7 -1.92 16.41 -16.12
C GLY A 7 -2.08 14.96 -16.62
N LYS A 8 -1.12 14.07 -16.34
CA LYS A 8 -1.13 12.67 -16.81
C LYS A 8 -1.74 11.72 -15.77
N GLN A 9 -2.48 10.73 -16.24
CA GLN A 9 -3.01 9.69 -15.36
C GLN A 9 -1.93 8.65 -15.04
N MET A 10 -1.73 8.40 -13.75
CA MET A 10 -0.81 7.41 -13.22
C MET A 10 -1.58 6.39 -12.38
N TYR A 11 -1.18 5.13 -12.43
CA TYR A 11 -1.81 4.05 -11.70
C TYR A 11 -1.02 3.70 -10.46
N LEU A 12 -1.74 3.64 -9.34
CA LEU A 12 -1.17 3.29 -8.05
C LEU A 12 -1.43 1.82 -7.76
N TRP A 13 -0.35 1.05 -7.74
CA TRP A 13 -0.31 -0.33 -7.26
C TRP A 13 0.05 -0.33 -5.79
N ARG A 14 -0.66 -1.14 -5.02
CA ARG A 14 -0.47 -1.24 -3.57
C ARG A 14 -0.73 -2.67 -3.13
N ALA A 15 0.12 -3.16 -2.25
CA ALA A 15 -0.04 -4.43 -1.55
C ALA A 15 -0.23 -4.15 -0.07
N VAL A 16 -1.13 -4.90 0.56
CA VAL A 16 -1.46 -4.80 1.97
C VAL A 16 -1.57 -6.22 2.51
N ASP A 17 -1.07 -6.45 3.71
CA ASP A 17 -1.15 -7.76 4.36
C ASP A 17 -2.54 -8.02 5.00
N ASN A 18 -2.63 -9.10 5.78
CA ASN A 18 -3.83 -9.47 6.52
C ASN A 18 -4.12 -8.58 7.75
N GLU A 19 -3.17 -7.77 8.20
CA GLU A 19 -3.31 -6.88 9.35
C GLU A 19 -3.61 -5.42 8.94
N GLY A 20 -3.44 -5.10 7.67
CA GLY A 20 -3.65 -3.75 7.14
C GLY A 20 -2.35 -2.96 6.97
N GLU A 21 -1.19 -3.59 7.18
CA GLU A 21 0.10 -3.01 6.89
C GLU A 21 0.32 -2.94 5.38
N VAL A 22 0.78 -1.79 4.92
CA VAL A 22 1.06 -1.56 3.51
C VAL A 22 2.47 -2.05 3.19
N LEU A 23 2.57 -3.15 2.46
CA LEU A 23 3.82 -3.85 2.17
C LEU A 23 4.65 -3.20 1.03
N ASP A 24 3.99 -2.70 -0.02
CA ASP A 24 4.66 -1.94 -1.07
C ASP A 24 3.67 -1.02 -1.81
N ILE A 25 4.22 0.02 -2.42
CA ILE A 25 3.52 1.01 -3.22
C ILE A 25 4.33 1.41 -4.44
N LEU A 26 3.70 1.37 -5.61
CA LEU A 26 4.35 1.70 -6.87
C LEU A 26 3.44 2.49 -7.80
N LEU A 27 3.94 3.62 -8.30
CA LEU A 27 3.33 4.35 -9.40
C LEU A 27 3.81 3.82 -10.74
N GLN A 28 2.87 3.56 -11.64
CA GLN A 28 3.15 3.15 -13.01
C GLN A 28 2.28 3.92 -14.00
N SER A 29 2.81 4.21 -15.18
CA SER A 29 2.06 4.89 -16.25
C SER A 29 1.02 3.97 -16.92
N ARG A 30 1.23 2.65 -16.83
CA ARG A 30 0.39 1.63 -17.45
C ARG A 30 -0.35 0.80 -16.40
N ARG A 31 -1.55 0.37 -16.77
CA ARG A 31 -2.39 -0.56 -16.02
C ARG A 31 -2.67 -1.78 -16.91
N ASN A 32 -1.69 -2.67 -17.00
CA ASN A 32 -1.74 -3.90 -17.80
C ASN A 32 -1.03 -5.06 -17.07
N THR A 33 -1.03 -6.27 -17.66
CA THR A 33 -0.47 -7.47 -17.01
C THR A 33 1.01 -7.35 -16.74
N ALA A 34 1.78 -6.78 -17.68
CA ALA A 34 3.21 -6.53 -17.47
C ALA A 34 3.47 -5.62 -16.27
N ALA A 35 2.65 -4.57 -16.08
CA ALA A 35 2.76 -3.70 -14.92
C ALA A 35 2.41 -4.44 -13.60
N ALA A 36 1.32 -5.22 -13.59
CA ALA A 36 0.93 -6.05 -12.45
C ALA A 36 2.03 -7.05 -12.06
N THR A 37 2.56 -7.78 -13.04
CA THR A 37 3.65 -8.74 -12.86
C THR A 37 4.91 -8.08 -12.31
N LYS A 38 5.27 -6.89 -12.84
CA LYS A 38 6.40 -6.12 -12.32
C LYS A 38 6.21 -5.75 -10.85
N PHE A 39 5.02 -5.29 -10.48
CA PHE A 39 4.70 -4.96 -9.10
C PHE A 39 4.77 -6.20 -8.18
N LEU A 40 4.17 -7.31 -8.61
CA LEU A 40 4.16 -8.56 -7.85
C LEU A 40 5.59 -9.12 -7.64
N ARG A 41 6.40 -9.21 -8.69
CA ARG A 41 7.79 -9.69 -8.57
C ARG A 41 8.62 -8.81 -7.65
N ARG A 42 8.46 -7.49 -7.74
CA ARG A 42 9.12 -6.55 -6.84
C ARG A 42 8.70 -6.76 -5.38
N LEU A 43 7.41 -6.97 -5.13
CA LEU A 43 6.87 -7.23 -3.81
C LEU A 43 7.49 -8.51 -3.21
N ILE A 44 7.44 -9.63 -3.92
CA ILE A 44 8.01 -10.90 -3.46
C ILE A 44 9.52 -10.77 -3.24
N LYS A 45 10.26 -10.14 -4.15
CA LYS A 45 11.70 -9.93 -3.99
C LYS A 45 12.04 -9.10 -2.76
N ARG A 46 11.25 -8.06 -2.45
CA ARG A 46 11.51 -7.19 -1.30
C ARG A 46 11.26 -7.92 0.03
N HIS A 47 10.16 -8.64 0.12
CA HIS A 47 9.73 -9.28 1.37
C HIS A 47 10.31 -10.69 1.56
N GLN A 48 10.89 -11.26 0.50
CA GLN A 48 11.50 -12.60 0.50
C GLN A 48 10.57 -13.70 1.05
N ALA A 49 9.27 -13.51 0.89
CA ALA A 49 8.23 -14.39 1.41
C ALA A 49 7.18 -14.65 0.35
N ILE A 50 6.73 -15.90 0.26
CA ILE A 50 5.63 -16.32 -0.59
C ILE A 50 4.35 -16.33 0.25
N PRO A 51 3.32 -15.56 -0.10
CA PRO A 51 2.07 -15.55 0.65
C PRO A 51 1.31 -16.87 0.48
N GLN A 52 0.61 -17.33 1.52
CA GLN A 52 -0.29 -18.48 1.42
C GLN A 52 -1.54 -18.17 0.57
N VAL A 53 -2.00 -16.92 0.64
CA VAL A 53 -3.21 -16.45 -0.05
C VAL A 53 -2.96 -15.08 -0.65
N VAL A 54 -3.36 -14.90 -1.90
CA VAL A 54 -3.40 -13.57 -2.54
C VAL A 54 -4.83 -13.21 -2.86
N VAL A 55 -5.21 -11.96 -2.55
CA VAL A 55 -6.53 -11.42 -2.85
C VAL A 55 -6.38 -10.28 -3.85
N THR A 56 -7.11 -10.34 -4.96
CA THR A 56 -7.17 -9.24 -5.94
C THR A 56 -8.59 -8.86 -6.29
N ASP A 57 -8.75 -7.73 -6.99
CA ASP A 57 -10.01 -7.41 -7.68
C ASP A 57 -10.25 -8.38 -8.85
N LYS A 58 -11.47 -8.33 -9.43
CA LYS A 58 -11.87 -9.10 -10.63
C LYS A 58 -11.24 -8.60 -11.93
N TRP A 59 -10.15 -7.82 -11.85
CA TRP A 59 -9.55 -7.20 -13.02
C TRP A 59 -8.48 -8.12 -13.62
N ARG A 60 -8.64 -8.47 -14.90
CA ARG A 60 -7.87 -9.54 -15.58
C ARG A 60 -6.35 -9.45 -15.38
N PRO A 61 -5.69 -8.30 -15.57
CA PRO A 61 -4.25 -8.20 -15.36
C PRO A 61 -3.75 -8.52 -13.95
N SER A 62 -4.49 -8.16 -12.90
CA SER A 62 -4.15 -8.56 -11.54
C SER A 62 -4.19 -10.08 -11.41
N MET A 63 -5.26 -10.69 -11.92
CA MET A 63 -5.47 -12.13 -11.83
C MET A 63 -4.41 -12.91 -12.64
N SER A 64 -4.10 -12.47 -13.87
CA SER A 64 -3.05 -13.06 -14.68
C SER A 64 -1.69 -12.95 -14.01
N ALA A 65 -1.35 -11.80 -13.42
CA ALA A 65 -0.07 -11.66 -12.73
C ALA A 65 0.10 -12.66 -11.58
N VAL A 66 -0.95 -12.89 -10.79
CA VAL A 66 -0.92 -13.88 -9.70
C VAL A 66 -0.82 -15.29 -10.27
N ARG A 67 -1.72 -15.67 -11.18
CA ARG A 67 -1.75 -17.00 -11.80
C ARG A 67 -0.41 -17.38 -12.44
N ASP A 68 0.19 -16.46 -13.19
CA ASP A 68 1.37 -16.74 -14.01
C ASP A 68 2.68 -16.67 -13.20
N ASN A 69 2.70 -16.05 -12.01
CA ASN A 69 3.93 -15.91 -11.19
C ASN A 69 3.87 -16.61 -9.84
N LEU A 70 2.69 -16.96 -9.35
CA LEU A 70 2.44 -17.63 -8.08
C LEU A 70 1.39 -18.75 -8.25
N PRO A 71 1.62 -19.73 -9.15
CA PRO A 71 0.61 -20.74 -9.53
C PRO A 71 0.19 -21.64 -8.35
N SER A 72 1.08 -21.85 -7.38
CA SER A 72 0.82 -22.68 -6.20
C SER A 72 0.13 -21.91 -5.06
N VAL A 73 -0.02 -20.59 -5.18
CA VAL A 73 -0.63 -19.76 -4.13
C VAL A 73 -2.13 -19.73 -4.30
N ARG A 74 -2.88 -19.88 -3.21
CA ARG A 74 -4.34 -19.77 -3.25
C ARG A 74 -4.75 -18.36 -3.64
N HIS A 75 -5.30 -18.20 -4.84
CA HIS A 75 -5.75 -16.91 -5.35
C HIS A 75 -7.26 -16.74 -5.14
N LEU A 76 -7.65 -15.75 -4.35
CA LEU A 76 -9.04 -15.45 -4.05
C LEU A 76 -9.49 -14.17 -4.76
N VAL A 77 -10.69 -14.24 -5.32
CA VAL A 77 -11.36 -13.13 -5.98
C VAL A 77 -12.81 -13.12 -5.54
N GLY A 78 -13.27 -12.04 -4.92
CA GLY A 78 -14.60 -12.01 -4.33
C GLY A 78 -15.04 -10.62 -3.91
N LYS A 79 -16.35 -10.43 -3.77
CA LYS A 79 -16.94 -9.17 -3.33
C LYS A 79 -16.40 -8.85 -1.93
N ARG A 80 -15.90 -7.62 -1.74
CA ARG A 80 -15.37 -7.10 -0.47
C ARG A 80 -14.08 -7.75 0.05
N LEU A 81 -13.55 -8.80 -0.58
CA LEU A 81 -12.31 -9.43 -0.12
C LEU A 81 -11.10 -8.48 -0.23
N ASN A 82 -11.09 -7.62 -1.24
CA ASN A 82 -10.05 -6.62 -1.47
C ASN A 82 -10.28 -5.30 -0.69
N ASN A 83 -11.30 -5.21 0.17
CA ASN A 83 -11.67 -3.98 0.89
C ASN A 83 -10.49 -3.40 1.68
N ARG A 84 -9.63 -4.24 2.25
CA ARG A 84 -8.45 -3.79 3.00
C ARG A 84 -7.49 -3.01 2.11
N ALA A 85 -7.18 -3.54 0.93
CA ALA A 85 -6.37 -2.85 -0.06
C ALA A 85 -7.08 -1.57 -0.56
N GLU A 86 -8.38 -1.62 -0.84
CA GLU A 86 -9.14 -0.44 -1.29
C GLU A 86 -9.16 0.68 -0.23
N ASN A 87 -9.42 0.35 1.03
CA ASN A 87 -9.48 1.30 2.13
C ASN A 87 -8.11 1.90 2.45
N SER A 88 -7.03 1.14 2.27
CA SER A 88 -5.67 1.63 2.46
C SER A 88 -5.28 2.78 1.52
N HIS A 89 -6.03 2.98 0.43
CA HIS A 89 -5.86 4.14 -0.45
C HIS A 89 -6.39 5.45 0.15
N GLN A 90 -7.36 5.40 1.07
CA GLN A 90 -8.04 6.61 1.56
C GLN A 90 -7.08 7.60 2.26
N PRO A 91 -6.16 7.18 3.17
CA PRO A 91 -5.21 8.10 3.80
C PRO A 91 -4.32 8.81 2.78
N THR A 92 -3.87 8.07 1.76
CA THR A 92 -3.06 8.61 0.66
C THR A 92 -3.84 9.66 -0.12
N ARG A 93 -5.09 9.37 -0.50
CA ARG A 93 -5.94 10.34 -1.21
C ARG A 93 -6.23 11.59 -0.39
N ARG A 94 -6.44 11.45 0.92
CA ARG A 94 -6.66 12.61 1.81
C ARG A 94 -5.44 13.54 1.81
N ARG A 95 -4.23 12.99 1.87
CA ARG A 95 -2.98 13.77 1.80
C ARG A 95 -2.77 14.41 0.43
N GLU A 96 -2.97 13.65 -0.64
CA GLU A 96 -2.84 14.13 -2.02
C GLU A 96 -3.75 15.34 -2.30
N ARG A 97 -5.01 15.28 -1.86
CA ARG A 97 -5.95 16.40 -1.99
C ARG A 97 -5.53 17.62 -1.17
N LYS A 98 -5.10 17.43 0.08
CA LYS A 98 -4.60 18.52 0.94
C LYS A 98 -3.36 19.20 0.37
N GLN A 99 -2.53 18.48 -0.38
CA GLN A 99 -1.34 19.00 -1.05
C GLN A 99 -1.61 19.53 -2.46
N GLN A 100 -2.88 19.76 -2.83
CA GLN A 100 -3.28 20.26 -4.17
C GLN A 100 -2.77 19.41 -5.34
N ARG A 101 -2.70 18.09 -5.13
CA ARG A 101 -2.26 17.06 -6.08
C ARG A 101 -0.78 17.14 -6.45
N PHE A 102 -0.19 16.00 -6.78
CA PHE A 102 1.21 15.94 -7.16
C PHE A 102 1.47 16.53 -8.55
N LYS A 103 2.62 17.20 -8.71
CA LYS A 103 3.06 17.77 -9.99
C LYS A 103 4.08 16.90 -10.74
N SER A 104 4.80 16.02 -10.02
CA SER A 104 5.83 15.14 -10.59
C SER A 104 5.70 13.70 -10.07
N VAL A 105 5.94 12.71 -10.94
CA VAL A 105 5.91 11.28 -10.60
C VAL A 105 6.99 10.94 -9.58
N LYS A 106 8.19 11.51 -9.72
CA LYS A 106 9.31 11.28 -8.79
C LYS A 106 8.97 11.78 -7.39
N SER A 107 8.42 13.00 -7.30
CA SER A 107 7.98 13.58 -6.03
C SER A 107 6.83 12.78 -5.41
N ALA A 108 5.87 12.34 -6.21
CA ALA A 108 4.76 11.52 -5.75
C ALA A 108 5.25 10.17 -5.21
N GLN A 109 6.13 9.48 -5.93
CA GLN A 109 6.67 8.19 -5.49
C GLN A 109 7.48 8.34 -4.19
N ARG A 110 8.30 9.39 -4.06
CA ARG A 110 9.04 9.69 -2.83
C ARG A 110 8.09 9.92 -1.66
N PHE A 111 7.09 10.79 -1.83
CA PHE A 111 6.07 11.02 -0.82
C PHE A 111 5.37 9.73 -0.41
N LEU A 112 4.93 8.92 -1.38
CA LEU A 112 4.22 7.67 -1.12
C LEU A 112 5.07 6.67 -0.33
N SER A 113 6.37 6.57 -0.66
CA SER A 113 7.30 5.70 0.07
C SER A 113 7.46 6.15 1.53
N THR A 114 7.75 7.43 1.79
CA THR A 114 7.91 7.95 3.16
C THR A 114 6.59 7.94 3.93
N PHE A 115 5.49 8.38 3.31
CA PHE A 115 4.18 8.42 3.94
C PHE A 115 3.67 7.03 4.28
N THR A 116 4.06 6.00 3.52
CA THR A 116 3.67 4.61 3.83
C THR A 116 4.33 4.13 5.12
N ALA A 117 5.64 4.37 5.30
CA ALA A 117 6.33 4.04 6.55
C ALA A 117 5.71 4.77 7.75
N PHE A 118 5.48 6.08 7.62
CA PHE A 118 4.75 6.86 8.63
C PHE A 118 3.36 6.28 8.90
N TYR A 119 2.61 5.96 7.85
CA TYR A 119 1.26 5.41 7.99
C TYR A 119 1.29 4.09 8.75
N ASN A 120 2.13 3.13 8.36
CA ASN A 120 2.23 1.83 9.03
C ASN A 120 2.57 2.01 10.51
N HIS A 121 3.55 2.84 10.83
CA HIS A 121 3.99 3.11 12.21
C HIS A 121 2.88 3.63 13.13
N PHE A 122 2.00 4.48 12.60
CA PHE A 122 0.89 5.07 13.36
C PHE A 122 -0.46 4.36 13.16
N ASN A 123 -0.54 3.34 12.30
CA ASN A 123 -1.77 2.64 11.97
C ASN A 123 -2.10 1.57 13.02
N ILE A 124 -2.64 2.00 14.15
CA ILE A 124 -3.10 1.10 15.20
C ILE A 124 -4.53 0.64 14.88
N GLN A 125 -4.75 -0.67 14.90
CA GLN A 125 -6.08 -1.27 14.72
C GLN A 125 -6.97 -1.02 15.94
N ARG A 126 -7.48 0.22 16.08
CA ARG A 126 -8.25 0.71 17.24
C ARG A 126 -9.48 -0.12 17.65
N HIS A 127 -9.94 -1.00 16.76
CA HIS A 127 -11.10 -1.88 16.99
C HIS A 127 -10.71 -3.22 17.63
N LEU A 128 -9.40 -3.51 17.74
CA LEU A 128 -8.86 -4.73 18.35
C LEU A 128 -8.20 -4.49 19.71
N VAL A 129 -8.08 -3.23 20.14
CA VAL A 129 -7.34 -2.85 21.35
C VAL A 129 -8.15 -1.93 22.25
N SER A 130 -7.92 -2.03 23.55
CA SER A 130 -8.52 -1.12 24.53
C SER A 130 -8.04 0.33 24.31
N ARG A 131 -8.80 1.30 24.84
CA ARG A 131 -8.39 2.72 24.81
C ARG A 131 -7.06 2.95 25.54
N ALA A 132 -6.80 2.24 26.64
CA ALA A 132 -5.56 2.35 27.40
C ALA A 132 -4.36 1.82 26.59
N THR A 133 -4.51 0.64 25.99
CA THR A 133 -3.51 0.04 25.10
C THR A 133 -3.22 0.93 23.89
N MET A 134 -4.27 1.49 23.28
CA MET A 134 -4.11 2.43 22.16
C MET A 134 -3.31 3.68 22.56
N LYS A 135 -3.53 4.24 23.75
CA LYS A 135 -2.75 5.39 24.24
C LYS A 135 -1.26 5.02 24.37
N LYS A 136 -0.96 3.86 24.94
CA LYS A 136 0.41 3.35 25.07
C LYS A 136 1.08 3.20 23.70
N PHE A 137 0.46 2.48 22.77
CA PHE A 137 1.03 2.31 21.41
C PHE A 137 1.23 3.63 20.67
N ARG A 138 0.32 4.61 20.85
CA ARG A 138 0.52 5.95 20.27
C ARG A 138 1.67 6.71 20.91
N ALA A 139 1.85 6.59 22.22
CA ALA A 139 2.97 7.21 22.93
C ALA A 139 4.30 6.61 22.46
N ASP A 140 4.38 5.27 22.43
CA ASP A 140 5.57 4.53 21.97
C ASP A 140 5.92 4.89 20.51
N ALA A 141 4.92 4.88 19.62
CA ALA A 141 5.12 5.29 18.23
C ALA A 141 5.58 6.75 18.11
N SER A 142 5.06 7.65 18.94
CA SER A 142 5.47 9.06 18.94
C SER A 142 6.90 9.24 19.44
N ALA A 143 7.31 8.48 20.47
CA ALA A 143 8.67 8.51 20.99
C ALA A 143 9.69 8.05 19.94
N VAL A 144 9.43 6.91 19.27
CA VAL A 144 10.25 6.43 18.15
C VAL A 144 10.32 7.45 17.02
N TRP A 145 9.19 8.08 16.69
CA TRP A 145 9.16 9.11 15.64
C TRP A 145 10.02 10.33 16.01
N LEU A 146 9.93 10.80 17.25
CA LEU A 146 10.73 11.93 17.72
C LEU A 146 12.22 11.60 17.68
N ASP A 147 12.62 10.41 18.13
CA ASP A 147 14.02 9.95 18.09
C ASP A 147 14.59 9.94 16.66
N VAL A 148 13.88 9.32 15.72
CA VAL A 148 14.31 9.21 14.31
C VAL A 148 14.32 10.56 13.59
N THR A 149 13.51 11.53 14.05
CA THR A 149 13.42 12.86 13.40
C THR A 149 14.29 13.92 14.08
N ALA A 150 14.72 13.71 15.32
CA ALA A 150 15.63 14.61 16.04
C ALA A 150 17.07 14.55 15.52
N THR A 151 17.41 13.51 14.76
CA THR A 151 18.74 13.28 14.18
C THR A 151 18.93 13.87 12.77
N VAL A 152 17.98 14.71 12.31
CA VAL A 152 18.00 15.39 11.00
C VAL A 152 18.20 16.89 11.19
#